data_AF-A0A433XT98-F1
#
_entry.id   AF-A0A433XT98-F1
#
_cell.length_a   1.000
_cell.length_b   1.000
_cell.length_c   1.000
_cell.angle_alpha   90.00
_cell.angle_beta   90.00
_cell.angle_gamma   90.00
#
_symmetry.space_group_name_H-M   'P 1'
#
loop_
_entity.id
_entity.type
_entity.pdbx_description
1 polymer ?
#
loop_
_entity_poly.entity_id
_entity_poly.type
_entity_poly.pdbx_seq_one_letter_code
_entity_poly.pdbx_strand_id
1 'polypeptide(L)'
;MNQIISTEIQTLFDAVVDLLGSGHPEGYTGGLPLFSNSLTEEQIEEIRVGLQARLVEVADGTVPVVTVDRPQDEDQGAVLKVSFYKSYVEELSELDWFVDVQGDSCWYFKAADEKSARQLACFFNTPENRRQLEAFRSESRTETSLLKHWLLQLRPEIVVVKFGYKSTGQIELVEPVTLSSVS
;
A
#
# COMPACT_ATOMS: atom_id res chain seq x y z
N MET A 1 -17.50 -13.20 -14.88
CA MET A 1 -17.17 -11.76 -14.95
C MET A 1 -18.17 -11.08 -15.87
N ASN A 2 -18.85 -10.05 -15.38
CA ASN A 2 -19.84 -9.28 -16.16
C ASN A 2 -19.14 -8.52 -17.30
N GLN A 3 -19.69 -8.53 -18.51
CA GLN A 3 -19.09 -7.89 -19.69
C GLN A 3 -18.88 -6.38 -19.50
N ILE A 4 -19.75 -5.72 -18.72
CA ILE A 4 -19.60 -4.30 -18.35
C ILE A 4 -18.33 -4.10 -17.52
N ILE A 5 -18.13 -4.93 -16.48
CA ILE A 5 -16.96 -4.87 -15.58
C ILE A 5 -15.66 -5.12 -16.34
N SER A 6 -15.62 -6.14 -17.20
CA SER A 6 -14.44 -6.43 -18.02
C SER A 6 -14.06 -5.27 -18.94
N THR A 7 -15.06 -4.63 -19.56
CA THR A 7 -14.85 -3.50 -20.47
C THR A 7 -14.37 -2.27 -19.71
N GLU A 8 -14.94 -2.02 -18.53
CA GLU A 8 -14.54 -0.94 -17.64
C GLU A 8 -13.07 -1.09 -17.23
N ILE A 9 -12.68 -2.28 -16.75
CA ILE A 9 -11.29 -2.59 -16.36
C ILE A 9 -10.33 -2.36 -17.53
N GLN A 10 -10.66 -2.84 -18.74
CA GLN A 10 -9.82 -2.66 -19.92
C GLN A 10 -9.65 -1.19 -20.28
N THR A 11 -10.74 -0.43 -20.30
CA THR A 11 -10.71 0.99 -20.68
C THR A 11 -9.89 1.80 -19.68
N LEU A 12 -10.07 1.55 -18.38
CA LEU A 12 -9.29 2.19 -17.33
C LEU A 12 -7.80 1.81 -17.39
N PHE A 13 -7.51 0.54 -17.67
CA PHE A 13 -6.14 0.06 -17.81
C PHE A 13 -5.43 0.74 -18.99
N ASP A 14 -6.06 0.79 -20.16
CA ASP A 14 -5.51 1.46 -21.34
C ASP A 14 -5.28 2.95 -21.07
N ALA A 15 -6.25 3.62 -20.42
CA ALA A 15 -6.10 5.01 -20.04
C ALA A 15 -4.89 5.25 -19.12
N VAL A 16 -4.63 4.37 -18.14
CA VAL A 16 -3.46 4.47 -17.26
C VAL A 16 -2.16 4.23 -18.04
N VAL A 17 -2.11 3.17 -18.85
CA VAL A 17 -0.91 2.83 -19.63
C VAL A 17 -0.57 3.94 -20.62
N ASP A 18 -1.56 4.51 -21.31
CA ASP A 18 -1.39 5.64 -22.22
C ASP A 18 -0.86 6.89 -21.47
N LEU A 19 -1.35 7.14 -20.26
CA LEU A 19 -0.92 8.27 -19.42
C LEU A 19 0.52 8.13 -18.94
N LEU A 20 0.92 6.90 -18.57
CA LEU A 20 2.28 6.59 -18.16
C LEU A 20 3.26 6.65 -19.35
N GLY A 21 2.78 6.34 -20.56
CA GLY A 21 3.60 6.29 -21.76
C GLY A 21 4.79 5.36 -21.60
N SER A 22 5.99 5.84 -21.90
CA SER A 22 7.27 5.15 -21.61
C SER A 22 7.97 5.65 -20.34
N GLY A 23 7.31 6.49 -19.54
CA GLY A 23 7.84 7.07 -18.32
C GLY A 23 7.87 6.06 -17.16
N HIS A 24 8.68 6.35 -16.14
CA HIS A 24 8.62 5.59 -14.89
C HIS A 24 7.38 6.02 -14.10
N PRO A 25 6.49 5.09 -13.72
CA PRO A 25 5.23 5.43 -13.05
C PRO A 25 5.40 5.88 -11.60
N GLU A 26 6.62 5.80 -11.05
CA GLU A 26 6.92 6.12 -9.65
C GLU A 26 6.40 7.50 -9.22
N GLY A 27 5.64 7.53 -8.12
CA GLY A 27 5.10 8.77 -7.56
C GLY A 27 3.86 9.31 -8.29
N TYR A 28 3.42 8.67 -9.38
CA TYR A 28 2.16 9.01 -10.02
C TYR A 28 0.98 8.77 -9.08
N THR A 29 0.07 9.74 -9.04
CA THR A 29 -1.24 9.63 -8.39
C THR A 29 -2.27 10.32 -9.28
N GLY A 30 -3.28 9.59 -9.73
CA GLY A 30 -4.32 10.13 -10.61
C GLY A 30 -5.69 9.52 -10.33
N GLY A 31 -6.73 10.35 -10.48
CA GLY A 31 -8.13 9.91 -10.42
C GLY A 31 -8.63 9.47 -11.79
N LEU A 32 -9.32 8.34 -11.84
CA LEU A 32 -9.96 7.80 -13.03
C LEU A 32 -11.47 7.74 -12.77
N PRO A 33 -12.28 8.55 -13.48
CA PRO A 33 -13.72 8.45 -13.36
C PRO A 33 -14.18 7.10 -13.90
N LEU A 34 -15.14 6.48 -13.22
CA LEU A 34 -15.86 5.35 -13.79
C LEU A 34 -16.77 5.85 -14.92
N PHE A 35 -16.82 5.11 -16.03
CA PHE A 35 -17.62 5.41 -17.21
C PHE A 35 -19.10 5.08 -17.00
N SER A 36 -19.41 4.13 -16.10
CA SER A 36 -20.78 3.76 -15.77
C SER A 36 -21.26 4.35 -14.45
N ASN A 37 -22.33 5.14 -14.50
CA ASN A 37 -22.95 5.77 -13.32
C ASN A 37 -23.91 4.84 -12.56
N SER A 38 -24.10 3.59 -13.02
CA SER A 38 -25.08 2.65 -12.46
C SER A 38 -24.43 1.45 -11.77
N LEU A 39 -23.15 1.56 -11.40
CA LEU A 39 -22.41 0.49 -10.74
C LEU A 39 -22.78 0.40 -9.26
N THR A 40 -22.97 -0.82 -8.76
CA THR A 40 -23.10 -1.05 -7.32
C THR A 40 -21.74 -0.99 -6.63
N GLU A 41 -21.72 -0.80 -5.30
CA GLU A 41 -20.46 -0.82 -4.53
C GLU A 41 -19.65 -2.10 -4.75
N GLU A 42 -20.32 -3.26 -4.82
CA GLU A 42 -19.68 -4.55 -5.10
C GLU A 42 -19.03 -4.58 -6.49
N GLN A 43 -19.68 -4.00 -7.50
CA GLN A 43 -19.14 -3.93 -8.85
C GLN A 43 -17.95 -2.97 -8.94
N ILE A 44 -18.01 -1.84 -8.24
CA ILE A 44 -16.91 -0.89 -8.14
C ILE A 44 -15.70 -1.58 -7.50
N GLU A 45 -15.91 -2.38 -6.46
CA GLU A 45 -14.85 -3.15 -5.82
C GLU A 45 -14.28 -4.23 -6.75
N GLU A 46 -15.13 -4.93 -7.53
CA GLU A 46 -14.68 -5.88 -8.55
C GLU A 46 -13.82 -5.20 -9.62
N ILE A 47 -14.22 -4.01 -10.08
CA ILE A 47 -13.45 -3.19 -11.03
C ILE A 47 -12.13 -2.76 -10.41
N ARG A 48 -12.12 -2.28 -9.16
CA ARG A 48 -10.91 -1.87 -8.43
C ARG A 48 -9.90 -3.01 -8.34
N VAL A 49 -10.35 -4.19 -7.89
CA VAL A 49 -9.51 -5.40 -7.76
C VAL A 49 -8.99 -5.82 -9.13
N GLY A 50 -9.86 -5.87 -10.15
CA GLY A 50 -9.48 -6.27 -11.50
C GLY A 50 -8.48 -5.32 -12.15
N LEU A 51 -8.68 -4.00 -12.01
CA LEU A 51 -7.74 -2.99 -12.48
C LEU A 51 -6.39 -3.13 -11.76
N GLN A 52 -6.40 -3.26 -10.43
CA GLN A 52 -5.16 -3.41 -9.66
C GLN A 52 -4.37 -4.65 -10.10
N ALA A 53 -5.04 -5.80 -10.30
CA ALA A 53 -4.40 -7.02 -10.76
C ALA A 53 -3.67 -6.83 -12.10
N ARG A 54 -4.32 -6.15 -13.05
CA ARG A 54 -3.68 -5.87 -14.35
C ARG A 54 -2.53 -4.88 -14.27
N LEU A 55 -2.64 -3.85 -13.44
CA LEU A 55 -1.56 -2.88 -13.26
C LEU A 55 -0.33 -3.55 -12.65
N VAL A 56 -0.48 -4.52 -11.76
CA VAL A 56 0.65 -5.30 -11.20
C VAL A 56 1.46 -6.01 -12.28
N GLU A 57 0.81 -6.50 -13.35
CA GLU A 57 1.49 -7.22 -14.43
C GLU A 57 2.43 -6.32 -15.25
N VAL A 58 2.23 -5.00 -15.21
CA VAL A 58 3.00 -4.02 -15.99
C VAL A 58 3.77 -3.02 -15.12
N ALA A 59 3.61 -3.07 -13.80
CA ALA A 59 4.27 -2.17 -12.86
C ALA A 59 5.71 -2.61 -12.59
N ASP A 60 6.62 -2.23 -13.48
CA ASP A 60 8.04 -2.49 -13.29
C ASP A 60 8.60 -1.66 -12.11
N GLY A 61 9.20 -2.34 -11.13
CA GLY A 61 9.84 -1.72 -9.96
C GLY A 61 8.93 -0.97 -8.98
N THR A 62 7.61 -0.92 -9.22
CA THR A 62 6.65 -0.14 -8.44
C THR A 62 5.49 -0.99 -7.94
N VAL A 63 4.77 -0.48 -6.94
CA VAL A 63 3.61 -1.12 -6.34
C VAL A 63 2.36 -0.30 -6.68
N PRO A 64 1.56 -0.73 -7.68
CA PRO A 64 0.34 -0.04 -8.05
C PRO A 64 -0.75 -0.33 -7.02
N VAL A 65 -1.39 0.72 -6.53
CA VAL A 65 -2.48 0.65 -5.58
C VAL A 65 -3.67 1.39 -6.16
N VAL A 66 -4.82 0.72 -6.17
CA VAL A 66 -6.09 1.29 -6.62
C VAL A 66 -7.02 1.40 -5.42
N THR A 67 -7.46 2.61 -5.11
CA THR A 67 -8.44 2.91 -4.06
C THR A 67 -9.69 3.54 -4.66
N VAL A 68 -10.85 3.25 -4.08
CA VAL A 68 -12.08 3.97 -4.40
C VAL A 68 -12.06 5.29 -3.63
N ASP A 69 -12.04 6.40 -4.33
CA ASP A 69 -12.29 7.71 -3.75
C ASP A 69 -13.80 7.94 -3.75
N ARG A 70 -14.36 8.17 -2.56
CA ARG A 70 -15.80 8.41 -2.43
C ARG A 70 -16.05 9.89 -2.68
N PRO A 71 -16.99 10.23 -3.58
CA PRO A 71 -17.31 11.61 -3.86
C PRO A 71 -17.77 12.32 -2.59
N GLN A 72 -17.33 13.56 -2.39
CA GLN A 72 -17.78 14.41 -1.28
C GLN A 72 -19.18 14.99 -1.52
N ASP A 73 -19.69 14.88 -2.75
CA ASP A 73 -20.97 15.41 -3.23
C ASP A 73 -21.77 14.27 -3.88
N GLU A 74 -23.08 14.20 -3.65
CA GLU A 74 -23.97 13.14 -4.15
C GLU A 74 -24.07 13.14 -5.69
N ASP A 75 -23.76 14.27 -6.34
CA ASP A 75 -23.81 14.42 -7.80
C ASP A 75 -22.52 13.95 -8.50
N GLN A 76 -21.46 13.61 -7.77
CA GLN A 76 -20.22 13.11 -8.35
C GLN A 76 -20.22 11.58 -8.38
N GLY A 77 -19.88 10.99 -9.54
CA GLY A 77 -19.68 9.54 -9.65
C GLY A 77 -18.46 9.08 -8.86
N ALA A 78 -18.40 7.79 -8.52
CA ALA A 78 -17.23 7.22 -7.86
C ALA A 78 -15.98 7.32 -8.77
N VAL A 79 -14.84 7.64 -8.15
CA VAL A 79 -13.55 7.80 -8.83
C VAL A 79 -12.59 6.73 -8.31
N LEU A 80 -11.91 6.03 -9.21
CA LEU A 80 -10.80 5.16 -8.83
C LEU A 80 -9.51 5.97 -8.82
N LYS A 81 -8.89 6.09 -7.65
CA LYS A 81 -7.57 6.69 -7.51
C LYS A 81 -6.51 5.61 -7.68
N VAL A 82 -5.62 5.82 -8.64
CA VAL A 82 -4.46 4.94 -8.91
C VAL A 82 -3.21 5.65 -8.43
N SER A 83 -2.41 4.96 -7.63
CA SER A 83 -1.12 5.44 -7.12
C SER A 83 -0.04 4.38 -7.38
N PHE A 84 1.13 4.79 -7.87
CA PHE A 84 2.28 3.90 -8.05
C PHE A 84 3.35 4.24 -7.03
N TYR A 85 3.45 3.40 -6.01
CA TYR A 85 4.42 3.60 -4.93
C TYR A 85 5.76 2.96 -5.30
N LYS A 86 6.84 3.60 -4.88
CA LYS A 86 8.16 2.98 -4.89
C LYS A 86 8.18 1.76 -3.96
N SER A 87 8.83 0.70 -4.41
CA SER A 87 8.98 -0.53 -3.65
C SER A 87 9.81 -0.30 -2.39
N TYR A 88 9.40 -0.93 -1.30
CA TYR A 88 10.24 -1.08 -0.12
C TYR A 88 11.44 -1.96 -0.45
N VAL A 89 12.60 -1.54 0.06
CA VAL A 89 13.86 -2.29 -0.05
C VAL A 89 14.39 -2.59 1.33
N GLU A 90 15.02 -3.74 1.50
CA GLU A 90 15.84 -4.04 2.66
C GLU A 90 17.21 -3.37 2.53
N GLU A 91 17.70 -2.80 3.64
CA GLU A 91 19.02 -2.19 3.73
C GLU A 91 19.73 -2.67 4.99
N LEU A 92 21.01 -3.05 4.86
CA LEU A 92 21.88 -3.29 6.01
C LEU A 92 22.64 -2.01 6.35
N SER A 93 22.34 -1.44 7.52
CA SER A 93 23.14 -0.36 8.10
C SER A 93 24.27 -0.92 8.97
N GLU A 94 25.08 -0.05 9.58
CA GLU A 94 26.27 -0.43 10.37
C GLU A 94 25.99 -1.45 11.50
N LEU A 95 24.75 -1.51 11.98
CA LEU A 95 24.38 -2.33 13.14
C LEU A 95 23.12 -3.18 12.94
N ASP A 96 22.27 -2.88 11.95
CA ASP A 96 20.90 -3.38 11.93
C ASP A 96 20.32 -3.45 10.50
N TRP A 97 19.29 -4.28 10.35
CA TRP A 97 18.51 -4.42 9.12
C TRP A 97 17.29 -3.50 9.13
N PHE A 98 17.13 -2.76 8.05
CA PHE A 98 16.03 -1.84 7.84
C PHE A 98 15.22 -2.17 6.60
N VAL A 99 13.98 -1.70 6.58
CA VAL A 99 13.10 -1.71 5.41
C VAL A 99 12.57 -0.31 5.23
N ASP A 100 12.87 0.32 4.09
CA ASP A 100 12.47 1.70 3.82
C ASP A 100 12.28 1.97 2.32
N VAL A 101 11.94 3.22 2.00
CA VAL A 101 11.96 3.76 0.64
C VAL A 101 13.04 4.84 0.58
N GLN A 102 14.00 4.66 -0.33
CA GLN A 102 15.15 5.56 -0.45
C GLN A 102 14.73 6.97 -0.89
N GLY A 103 15.11 7.98 -0.09
CA GLY A 103 14.94 9.40 -0.40
C GLY A 103 13.57 10.00 -0.04
N ASP A 104 12.59 9.18 0.33
CA ASP A 104 11.20 9.61 0.43
C ASP A 104 10.64 9.66 1.86
N SER A 105 9.55 10.39 2.02
CA SER A 105 8.73 10.37 3.23
C SER A 105 7.92 9.07 3.29
N CYS A 106 8.45 8.05 3.97
CA CYS A 106 7.83 6.73 4.09
C CYS A 106 7.82 6.23 5.54
N TRP A 107 7.11 5.13 5.78
CA TRP A 107 7.40 4.32 6.95
C TRP A 107 8.80 3.72 6.82
N TYR A 108 9.53 3.61 7.91
CA TYR A 108 10.76 2.84 7.95
C TYR A 108 10.67 1.87 9.13
N PHE A 109 11.24 0.69 8.94
CA PHE A 109 11.14 -0.40 9.90
C PHE A 109 12.54 -0.91 10.20
N LYS A 110 12.82 -1.15 11.48
CA LYS A 110 13.96 -1.97 11.90
C LYS A 110 13.47 -3.40 12.10
N ALA A 111 14.02 -4.33 11.35
CA ALA A 111 13.76 -5.75 11.48
C ALA A 111 14.70 -6.39 12.52
N ALA A 112 14.33 -7.54 13.05
CA ALA A 112 15.19 -8.29 13.98
C ALA A 112 16.42 -8.91 13.28
N ASP A 113 16.27 -9.30 12.01
CA ASP A 113 17.28 -9.94 11.19
C ASP A 113 17.02 -9.72 9.68
N GLU A 114 17.96 -10.16 8.83
CA GLU A 114 17.87 -10.08 7.37
C GLU A 114 16.60 -10.75 6.82
N LYS A 115 16.28 -11.92 7.35
CA LYS A 115 15.14 -12.72 6.89
C LYS A 115 13.84 -11.95 7.11
N SER A 116 13.66 -11.40 8.30
CA SER A 116 12.53 -10.56 8.65
C SER A 116 12.48 -9.30 7.79
N ALA A 117 13.62 -8.66 7.51
CA ALA A 117 13.67 -7.49 6.63
C ALA A 117 13.21 -7.82 5.21
N ARG A 118 13.75 -8.87 4.60
CA ARG A 118 13.35 -9.30 3.26
C ARG A 118 11.88 -9.69 3.19
N GLN A 119 11.39 -10.46 4.15
CA GLN A 119 9.99 -10.86 4.18
C GLN A 119 9.05 -9.66 4.39
N LEU A 120 9.45 -8.68 5.21
CA LEU A 120 8.69 -7.45 5.42
C LEU A 120 8.65 -6.59 4.15
N ALA A 121 9.77 -6.44 3.44
CA ALA A 121 9.82 -5.75 2.16
C ALA A 121 8.88 -6.42 1.14
N CYS A 122 8.97 -7.75 0.98
CA CYS A 122 8.04 -8.51 0.13
C CYS A 122 6.58 -8.32 0.56
N PHE A 123 6.30 -8.34 1.86
CA PHE A 123 4.95 -8.17 2.40
C PHE A 123 4.35 -6.82 2.01
N PHE A 124 5.08 -5.71 2.23
CA PHE A 124 4.60 -4.37 1.89
C PHE A 124 4.65 -4.05 0.40
N ASN A 125 5.36 -4.84 -0.42
CA ASN A 125 5.37 -4.71 -1.87
C ASN A 125 4.20 -5.43 -2.55
N THR A 126 3.25 -5.98 -1.78
CA THR A 126 1.95 -6.36 -2.34
C THR A 126 1.01 -5.15 -2.33
N PRO A 127 0.19 -4.94 -3.38
CA PRO A 127 -0.73 -3.81 -3.46
C PRO A 127 -1.67 -3.66 -2.25
N GLU A 128 -2.20 -4.77 -1.75
CA GLU A 128 -3.17 -4.75 -0.66
C GLU A 128 -2.51 -4.31 0.66
N ASN A 129 -1.35 -4.87 0.99
CA ASN A 129 -0.61 -4.44 2.17
C ASN A 129 -0.08 -3.01 2.00
N ARG A 130 0.31 -2.60 0.79
CA ARG A 130 0.72 -1.21 0.54
C ARG A 130 -0.44 -0.25 0.76
N ARG A 131 -1.64 -0.59 0.28
CA ARG A 131 -2.87 0.17 0.51
C ARG A 131 -3.15 0.35 2.00
N GLN A 132 -3.10 -0.74 2.76
CA GLN A 132 -3.32 -0.71 4.21
C GLN A 132 -2.23 0.11 4.92
N LEU A 133 -0.97 -0.02 4.51
CA LEU A 133 0.14 0.74 5.10
C LEU A 133 0.03 2.25 4.85
N GLU A 134 -0.39 2.66 3.66
CA GLU A 134 -0.61 4.08 3.34
C GLU A 134 -1.88 4.63 4.02
N ALA A 135 -2.89 3.80 4.29
CA ALA A 135 -4.03 4.23 5.11
C ALA A 135 -3.59 4.70 6.50
N PHE A 136 -2.60 4.01 7.11
CA PHE A 136 -2.02 4.42 8.41
C PHE A 136 -1.19 5.71 8.38
N ARG A 137 -0.93 6.27 7.20
CA ARG A 137 -0.18 7.53 7.04
C ARG A 137 -1.09 8.75 7.13
N SER A 138 -2.35 8.63 6.71
CA SER A 138 -3.27 9.75 6.54
C SER A 138 -3.80 10.34 7.84
N GLU A 139 -3.78 9.61 8.97
CA GLU A 139 -4.37 10.09 10.22
C GLU A 139 -3.33 10.18 11.35
N SER A 140 -2.91 11.41 11.65
CA SER A 140 -1.88 11.70 12.65
C SER A 140 -2.14 11.07 14.03
N ARG A 141 -1.09 10.46 14.61
CA ARG A 141 -0.91 9.95 15.98
C ARG A 141 -1.80 8.77 16.46
N THR A 142 -3.03 8.60 15.97
CA THR A 142 -3.90 7.49 16.42
C THR A 142 -3.52 6.15 15.75
N GLU A 143 -2.92 6.20 14.56
CA GLU A 143 -2.68 5.03 13.72
C GLU A 143 -1.36 4.29 13.99
N THR A 144 -0.42 4.85 14.76
CA THR A 144 0.79 4.11 15.17
C THR A 144 0.45 2.89 16.03
N SER A 145 -0.64 2.95 16.81
CA SER A 145 -1.13 1.80 17.58
C SER A 145 -1.71 0.70 16.68
N LEU A 146 -2.41 1.06 15.60
CA LEU A 146 -2.95 0.11 14.63
C LEU A 146 -1.85 -0.54 13.81
N LEU A 147 -0.87 0.26 13.34
CA LEU A 147 0.32 -0.28 12.67
C LEU A 147 1.11 -1.20 13.61
N LYS A 148 1.32 -0.80 14.87
CA LYS A 148 1.96 -1.66 15.87
C LYS A 148 1.21 -2.98 16.05
N HIS A 149 -0.12 -2.94 16.16
CA HIS A 149 -0.93 -4.15 16.28
C HIS A 149 -0.80 -5.05 15.05
N TRP A 150 -0.85 -4.47 13.85
CA TRP A 150 -0.68 -5.21 12.60
C TRP A 150 0.69 -5.87 12.50
N LEU A 151 1.77 -5.14 12.83
CA LEU A 151 3.12 -5.68 12.86
C LEU A 151 3.30 -6.82 13.88
N LEU A 152 2.59 -6.78 15.01
CA LEU A 152 2.60 -7.87 15.98
C LEU A 152 1.91 -9.14 15.46
N GLN A 153 0.89 -9.01 14.61
CA GLN A 153 0.19 -10.14 13.99
C GLN A 153 1.04 -10.87 12.94
N LEU A 154 2.09 -10.23 12.39
CA LEU A 154 3.01 -10.85 11.44
C LEU A 154 4.02 -11.80 12.10
N ARG A 155 4.02 -11.89 13.44
CA ARG A 155 4.92 -12.78 14.18
C ARG A 155 4.37 -14.21 14.24
N PRO A 156 5.24 -15.22 14.31
CA PRO A 156 6.70 -15.14 14.39
C PRO A 156 7.42 -14.97 13.04
N GLU A 157 6.71 -14.96 11.92
CA GLU A 157 7.29 -15.03 10.58
C GLU A 157 8.07 -13.78 10.22
N ILE A 158 7.57 -12.61 10.59
CA ILE A 158 8.20 -11.30 10.32
C ILE A 158 8.33 -10.54 11.63
N VAL A 159 9.56 -10.34 12.09
CA VAL A 159 9.83 -9.67 13.37
C VAL A 159 10.31 -8.25 13.16
N VAL A 160 9.41 -7.30 13.39
CA VAL A 160 9.75 -5.86 13.48
C VAL A 160 10.01 -5.48 14.94
N VAL A 161 11.14 -4.81 15.16
CA VAL A 161 11.57 -4.34 16.50
C VAL A 161 11.32 -2.86 16.71
N LYS A 162 11.42 -2.05 15.65
CA LYS A 162 11.09 -0.61 15.69
C LYS A 162 10.48 -0.18 14.37
N PHE A 163 9.66 0.86 14.40
CA PHE A 163 9.20 1.52 13.18
C PHE A 163 9.02 3.01 13.44
N GLY A 164 8.93 3.78 12.38
CA GLY A 164 8.60 5.19 12.47
C GLY A 164 8.34 5.77 11.09
N TYR A 165 8.03 7.06 11.06
CA TYR A 165 7.78 7.77 9.81
C TYR A 165 8.96 8.71 9.51
N LYS A 166 9.61 8.52 8.36
CA LYS A 166 10.91 9.14 8.02
C LYS A 166 10.86 10.67 7.97
N SER A 167 9.71 11.25 7.64
CA SER A 167 9.54 12.72 7.60
C SER A 167 9.40 13.38 8.97
N THR A 168 9.04 12.63 10.02
CA THR A 168 8.83 13.20 11.38
C THR A 168 10.04 13.02 12.29
N GLY A 169 11.02 12.19 11.91
CA GLY A 169 12.19 11.86 12.73
C GLY A 169 11.85 11.12 14.03
N GLN A 170 10.62 10.64 14.19
CA GLN A 170 10.17 9.92 15.38
C GLN A 170 10.29 8.39 15.17
N ILE A 171 10.84 7.70 16.17
CA ILE A 171 11.03 6.24 16.18
C ILE A 171 10.23 5.65 17.34
N GLU A 172 9.32 4.71 17.07
CA GLU A 172 8.58 3.96 18.08
C GLU A 172 9.14 2.54 18.25
N LEU A 173 9.12 2.04 19.50
CA LEU A 173 9.53 0.68 19.86
C LEU A 173 8.35 -0.30 19.76
N VAL A 174 8.58 -1.44 19.11
CA VAL A 174 7.63 -2.56 19.08
C VAL A 174 7.97 -3.53 20.20
N GLU A 175 7.58 -3.19 21.43
CA GLU A 175 7.78 -4.09 22.57
C GLU A 175 7.00 -5.41 22.40
N PRO A 176 7.57 -6.55 22.83
CA PRO A 176 6.85 -7.80 22.87
C PRO A 176 5.72 -7.72 23.91
N VAL A 177 4.55 -8.25 23.56
CA VAL A 177 3.52 -8.54 24.57
C VAL A 177 4.07 -9.66 25.45
N THR A 178 4.58 -9.31 26.63
CA THR A 178 4.77 -10.28 27.70
C THR A 178 3.38 -10.74 28.13
N LEU A 179 2.96 -11.90 27.62
CA LEU A 179 1.91 -12.69 28.27
C LEU A 179 2.42 -13.00 29.67
N SER A 180 2.03 -12.15 30.62
CA SER A 180 2.22 -12.42 32.03
C SER A 180 1.47 -13.71 32.30
N SER A 181 2.21 -14.76 32.61
CA SER A 181 1.67 -16.06 33.00
C SER A 181 0.75 -15.81 34.19
N VAL A 182 -0.56 -15.91 33.97
CA VAL A 182 -1.51 -15.96 35.07
C VAL A 182 -1.22 -17.26 35.79
N SER A 183 -0.61 -17.12 36.96
CA SER A 183 -0.36 -18.19 37.92
C SER A 183 -1.66 -18.55 38.63
#